data_AF-A0A1G0WCR1-F1
#
_entry.id   AF-A0A1G0WCR1-F1
#
_cell.length_a   1.000
_cell.length_b   1.000
_cell.length_c   1.000
_cell.angle_alpha   90.00
_cell.angle_beta   90.00
_cell.angle_gamma   90.00
#
_symmetry.space_group_name_H-M   'P 1'
#
loop_
_entity.id
_entity.type
_entity.pdbx_description
1 polymer ?
#
loop_
_entity_poly.entity_id
_entity_poly.type
_entity_poly.pdbx_seq_one_letter_code
_entity_poly.pdbx_strand_id
1 'polypeptide(L)'
;MKKKYLSLFLTFIIIFFACNNSVDLVSPIDLKGKILITPIEKFTSNNRILVFSCITADPFPSDVDSMYYTLNSIDNNISLNFLFLTRGKYIPPETPSEWVIEQDIELGKYDIGNYIINIKIPDYLKDIYHLNITNDYYEFISENESGIIFTNKKLMKIPEHTIWGQITISNEDTTLAYKLIDSLLSVGASKIKFGIGNYGYFVVDDSTQFFINSVKESNYYYYKFALSFNQNINKIKEISNYFKYKNNISFYIFDTDGNQY
;
A
#
# COMPACT_ATOMS: atom_id res chain seq x y z
N MET A 1 13.21 -62.90 46.59
CA MET A 1 11.88 -63.04 45.95
C MET A 1 10.96 -61.94 46.44
N LYS A 2 10.15 -61.39 45.51
CA LYS A 2 9.01 -60.46 45.67
C LYS A 2 9.31 -58.95 45.76
N LYS A 3 9.10 -58.31 44.60
CA LYS A 3 8.81 -56.90 44.33
C LYS A 3 7.75 -56.32 45.27
N LYS A 4 7.87 -55.03 45.61
CA LYS A 4 6.74 -54.08 45.59
C LYS A 4 7.24 -52.67 45.21
N TYR A 5 6.64 -52.14 44.15
CA TYR A 5 6.74 -50.76 43.70
C TYR A 5 5.90 -49.87 44.61
N LEU A 6 6.41 -48.68 44.96
CA LEU A 6 5.64 -47.54 45.45
C LEU A 6 6.48 -46.29 45.09
N SER A 7 6.32 -45.74 43.89
CA SER A 7 5.37 -44.66 43.60
C SER A 7 5.46 -43.51 44.60
N LEU A 8 6.36 -42.54 44.34
CA LEU A 8 6.07 -41.15 44.67
C LEU A 8 6.56 -40.26 43.53
N PHE A 9 5.63 -40.06 42.61
CA PHE A 9 5.63 -39.07 41.55
C PHE A 9 5.58 -37.69 42.24
N LEU A 10 6.67 -36.93 42.24
CA LEU A 10 6.68 -35.56 42.75
C LEU A 10 6.26 -34.62 41.61
N THR A 11 4.94 -34.48 41.46
CA THR A 11 4.33 -33.52 40.55
C THR A 11 4.44 -32.10 41.13
N PHE A 12 5.25 -31.27 40.46
CA PHE A 12 4.87 -29.96 39.92
C PHE A 12 3.98 -29.05 40.78
N ILE A 13 4.53 -27.96 41.31
CA ILE A 13 3.90 -26.62 41.26
C ILE A 13 5.04 -25.59 41.11
N ILE A 14 5.51 -25.40 39.88
CA ILE A 14 6.12 -24.12 39.49
C ILE A 14 4.96 -23.27 38.99
N ILE A 15 4.52 -22.31 39.81
CA ILE A 15 3.64 -21.24 39.36
C ILE A 15 4.51 -20.35 38.46
N PHE A 16 4.61 -20.74 37.18
CA PHE A 16 4.83 -19.75 36.16
C PHE A 16 3.57 -18.88 36.15
N PHE A 17 3.70 -17.67 36.67
CA PHE A 17 2.85 -16.56 36.23
C PHE A 17 3.13 -16.37 34.74
N ALA A 18 2.51 -17.21 33.92
CA ALA A 18 2.21 -16.85 32.55
C ALA A 18 1.22 -15.69 32.67
N CYS A 19 1.74 -14.48 32.48
CA CYS A 19 0.92 -13.32 32.20
C CYS A 19 0.24 -13.62 30.86
N ASN A 20 -0.90 -14.32 30.90
CA ASN A 20 -1.81 -14.41 29.78
C ASN A 20 -2.39 -13.00 29.60
N ASN A 21 -1.65 -12.14 28.93
CA ASN A 21 -2.28 -11.10 28.13
C ASN A 21 -2.88 -11.80 26.91
N SER A 22 -3.91 -12.61 27.13
CA SER A 22 -4.82 -12.97 26.06
C SER A 22 -5.54 -11.68 25.71
N VAL A 23 -5.05 -11.01 24.66
CA VAL A 23 -5.86 -10.03 23.95
C VAL A 23 -7.09 -10.81 23.50
N ASP A 24 -8.23 -10.53 24.11
CA ASP A 24 -9.49 -11.14 23.71
C ASP A 24 -9.78 -10.70 22.27
N LEU A 25 -9.46 -11.58 21.32
CA LEU A 25 -9.82 -11.44 19.93
C LEU A 25 -11.33 -11.69 19.85
N VAL A 26 -12.12 -10.62 19.94
CA VAL A 26 -13.57 -10.71 19.83
C VAL A 26 -13.97 -10.85 18.36
N SER A 27 -14.68 -11.95 18.07
CA SER A 27 -15.46 -12.21 16.84
C SER A 27 -16.90 -12.56 17.29
N PRO A 28 -17.97 -12.25 16.51
CA PRO A 28 -17.97 -11.65 15.19
C PRO A 28 -18.43 -10.19 15.25
N ILE A 29 -17.61 -9.30 14.71
CA ILE A 29 -18.09 -7.97 14.35
C ILE A 29 -19.06 -8.17 13.18
N ASP A 30 -20.33 -7.77 13.34
CA ASP A 30 -21.25 -7.60 12.20
C ASP A 30 -20.72 -6.40 11.38
N LEU A 31 -19.73 -6.67 10.53
CA LEU A 31 -19.09 -5.66 9.71
C LEU A 31 -20.07 -5.25 8.62
N LYS A 32 -20.99 -4.34 8.91
CA LYS A 32 -21.76 -3.64 7.86
C LYS A 32 -20.87 -2.76 6.97
N GLY A 33 -19.60 -2.62 7.30
CA GLY A 33 -18.61 -1.79 6.62
C GLY A 33 -17.83 -2.51 5.54
N LYS A 34 -17.06 -1.73 4.80
CA LYS A 34 -16.22 -2.20 3.69
C LYS A 34 -14.75 -1.99 4.01
N ILE A 35 -13.88 -2.81 3.42
CA ILE A 35 -12.44 -2.54 3.35
C ILE A 35 -12.13 -2.22 1.89
N LEU A 36 -11.66 -1.01 1.65
CA LEU A 36 -11.14 -0.58 0.37
C LEU A 36 -9.67 -0.98 0.28
N ILE A 37 -9.30 -1.68 -0.78
CA ILE A 37 -7.93 -2.11 -1.05
C ILE A 37 -7.42 -1.36 -2.28
N THR A 38 -6.35 -0.60 -2.10
CA THR A 38 -5.63 0.05 -3.19
C THR A 38 -4.29 -0.65 -3.38
N PRO A 39 -4.10 -1.42 -4.47
CA PRO A 39 -2.82 -2.05 -4.76
C PRO A 39 -1.81 -0.99 -5.25
N ILE A 40 -0.59 -1.05 -4.74
CA ILE A 40 0.54 -0.20 -5.15
C ILE A 40 1.83 -1.03 -5.21
N GLU A 41 2.82 -0.59 -6.01
CA GLU A 41 4.17 -1.15 -5.95
C GLU A 41 5.03 -0.34 -4.97
N LYS A 42 5.64 -0.99 -3.98
CA LYS A 42 6.70 -0.39 -3.17
C LYS A 42 8.06 -0.76 -3.75
N PHE A 43 8.88 0.26 -4.00
CA PHE A 43 10.23 0.11 -4.55
C PHE A 43 11.27 0.16 -3.44
N THR A 44 12.26 -0.71 -3.54
CA THR A 44 13.45 -0.76 -2.68
C THR A 44 14.66 -1.04 -3.57
N SER A 45 15.87 -0.80 -3.07
CA SER A 45 17.12 -0.81 -3.84
C SER A 45 17.35 -1.99 -4.80
N ASN A 46 16.73 -3.15 -4.58
CA ASN A 46 16.80 -4.30 -5.50
C ASN A 46 15.48 -5.05 -5.65
N ASN A 47 14.37 -4.54 -5.11
CA ASN A 47 13.12 -5.30 -5.07
C ASN A 47 11.89 -4.41 -5.23
N ARG A 48 10.88 -5.00 -5.88
CA ARG A 48 9.53 -4.46 -5.99
C ARG A 48 8.62 -5.35 -5.17
N ILE A 49 7.79 -4.75 -4.34
CA ILE A 49 6.88 -5.43 -3.43
C ILE A 49 5.47 -4.97 -3.77
N LEU A 50 4.56 -5.91 -3.99
CA LEU A 50 3.15 -5.58 -4.09
C LEU A 50 2.63 -5.28 -2.69
N VAL A 51 2.02 -4.11 -2.52
CA VAL A 51 1.45 -3.65 -1.25
C VAL A 51 -0.04 -3.39 -1.44
N PHE A 52 -0.84 -3.83 -0.49
CA PHE A 52 -2.24 -3.43 -0.38
C PHE A 52 -2.35 -2.33 0.68
N SER A 53 -2.72 -1.13 0.24
CA SER A 53 -3.12 -0.06 1.14
C SER A 53 -4.60 -0.23 1.44
N CYS A 54 -4.90 -0.64 2.67
CA CYS A 54 -6.24 -1.01 3.10
C CYS A 54 -6.83 0.09 3.97
N ILE A 55 -8.07 0.49 3.69
CA ILE A 55 -8.78 1.53 4.42
C ILE A 55 -10.19 1.05 4.72
N THR A 56 -10.64 1.19 5.97
CA THR A 56 -12.05 0.93 6.33
C THR A 56 -12.94 2.03 5.77
N ALA A 57 -14.08 1.66 5.19
CA ALA A 57 -15.03 2.59 4.61
C ALA A 57 -16.45 2.37 5.13
N ASP A 58 -17.19 3.48 5.20
CA ASP A 58 -18.41 3.58 5.97
C ASP A 58 -19.62 2.81 5.40
N PRO A 59 -20.52 2.35 6.30
CA PRO A 59 -20.42 2.48 7.77
C PRO A 59 -19.54 1.37 8.37
N PHE A 60 -18.42 1.73 9.01
CA PHE A 60 -17.59 0.76 9.75
C PHE A 60 -17.91 0.82 11.26
N PRO A 61 -17.90 -0.30 12.01
CA PRO A 61 -18.29 -0.28 13.41
C PRO A 61 -17.37 0.62 14.26
N SER A 62 -17.98 1.57 14.98
CA SER A 62 -17.29 2.63 15.72
C SER A 62 -16.56 2.15 16.98
N ASP A 63 -16.80 0.91 17.39
CA ASP A 63 -16.11 0.24 18.48
C ASP A 63 -14.80 -0.43 18.03
N VAL A 64 -14.50 -0.49 16.72
CA VAL A 64 -13.22 -0.98 16.22
C VAL A 64 -12.13 0.06 16.45
N ASP A 65 -11.07 -0.35 17.15
CA ASP A 65 -9.92 0.49 17.45
C ASP A 65 -8.82 0.37 16.40
N SER A 66 -8.57 -0.87 15.95
CA SER A 66 -7.40 -1.21 15.15
C SER A 66 -7.66 -2.41 14.25
N MET A 67 -6.98 -2.41 13.11
CA MET A 67 -6.96 -3.48 12.12
C MET A 67 -5.57 -4.11 12.08
N TYR A 68 -5.54 -5.43 12.15
CA TYR A 68 -4.35 -6.25 12.03
C TYR A 68 -4.54 -7.27 10.93
N TYR A 69 -3.47 -7.93 10.55
CA TYR A 69 -3.54 -8.99 9.57
C TYR A 69 -2.58 -10.14 9.87
N THR A 70 -2.92 -11.29 9.32
CA THR A 70 -1.99 -12.39 9.10
C THR A 70 -1.89 -12.65 7.62
N LEU A 71 -0.68 -12.83 7.12
CA LEU A 71 -0.40 -13.13 5.74
C LEU A 71 0.40 -14.43 5.68
N ASN A 72 -0.08 -15.37 4.88
CA ASN A 72 0.67 -16.57 4.54
C ASN A 72 0.59 -16.82 3.04
N SER A 73 1.67 -17.29 2.45
CA SER A 73 1.75 -17.59 1.03
C SER A 73 2.41 -18.95 0.86
N ILE A 74 1.68 -19.87 0.25
CA ILE A 74 2.17 -21.23 -0.04
C ILE A 74 1.81 -21.51 -1.50
N ASP A 75 2.82 -21.84 -2.30
CA ASP A 75 2.70 -22.02 -3.74
C ASP A 75 2.01 -20.80 -4.40
N ASN A 76 0.94 -21.04 -5.15
CA ASN A 76 0.17 -19.99 -5.81
C ASN A 76 -1.04 -19.51 -4.98
N ASN A 77 -1.08 -19.82 -3.68
CA ASN A 77 -2.19 -19.42 -2.79
C ASN A 77 -1.71 -18.43 -1.74
N ILE A 78 -2.29 -17.22 -1.79
CA ILE A 78 -2.08 -16.15 -0.83
C ILE A 78 -3.27 -16.15 0.11
N SER A 79 -3.03 -16.24 1.41
CA SER A 79 -4.06 -16.19 2.45
C SER A 79 -3.85 -14.96 3.32
N LEU A 80 -4.79 -14.02 3.23
CA LEU A 80 -4.81 -12.79 4.01
C LEU A 80 -6.01 -12.84 4.96
N ASN A 81 -5.75 -12.86 6.27
CA ASN A 81 -6.82 -12.74 7.26
C ASN A 81 -6.72 -11.41 7.97
N PHE A 82 -7.80 -10.62 7.94
CA PHE A 82 -7.94 -9.43 8.76
C PHE A 82 -8.40 -9.81 10.16
N LEU A 83 -7.87 -9.12 11.16
CA LEU A 83 -8.23 -9.24 12.56
C LEU A 83 -8.51 -7.83 13.08
N PHE A 84 -9.50 -7.68 13.95
CA PHE A 84 -9.89 -6.38 14.47
C PHE A 84 -9.87 -6.42 16.00
N LEU A 85 -9.34 -5.36 16.60
CA LEU A 85 -9.46 -5.14 18.04
C LEU A 85 -10.57 -4.13 18.28
N THR A 86 -11.46 -4.43 19.20
CA THR A 86 -12.53 -3.52 19.62
C THR A 86 -12.20 -2.88 20.96
N ARG A 87 -12.61 -1.63 21.17
CA ARG A 87 -12.41 -0.86 22.41
C ARG A 87 -13.26 -1.40 23.58
N GLY A 88 -14.06 -2.43 23.37
CA GLY A 88 -15.08 -2.89 24.31
C GLY A 88 -16.23 -1.87 24.44
N LYS A 89 -17.04 -2.01 25.50
CA LYS A 89 -18.30 -1.25 25.69
C LYS A 89 -18.14 0.26 25.94
N TYR A 90 -16.92 0.78 26.06
CA TYR A 90 -16.70 2.21 26.27
C TYR A 90 -16.29 2.87 24.96
N ILE A 91 -17.28 3.49 24.30
CA ILE A 91 -17.05 4.42 23.19
C ILE A 91 -17.09 5.82 23.82
N PRO A 92 -15.95 6.55 23.90
CA PRO A 92 -15.97 7.93 24.34
C PRO A 92 -16.99 8.75 23.55
N PRO A 93 -17.75 9.66 24.19
CA PRO A 93 -18.75 10.49 23.50
C PRO A 93 -18.14 11.40 22.42
N GLU A 94 -16.82 11.57 22.41
CA GLU A 94 -16.06 12.33 21.40
C GLU A 94 -15.52 11.45 20.26
N THR A 95 -15.83 10.15 20.24
CA THR A 95 -15.38 9.29 19.13
C THR A 95 -16.08 9.76 17.85
N PRO A 96 -15.34 10.15 16.80
CA PRO A 96 -15.94 10.51 15.52
C PRO A 96 -16.87 9.38 15.07
N SER A 97 -18.02 9.75 14.50
CA SER A 97 -18.94 8.78 13.88
C SER A 97 -18.30 8.02 12.71
N GLU A 98 -17.15 8.50 12.24
CA GLU A 98 -16.41 8.09 11.04
C GLU A 98 -14.94 7.83 11.45
N TRP A 99 -14.69 6.70 12.10
CA TRP A 99 -13.32 6.29 12.43
C TRP A 99 -12.75 5.47 11.28
N VAL A 100 -11.84 6.07 10.52
CA VAL A 100 -11.13 5.40 9.41
C VAL A 100 -9.86 4.76 9.93
N ILE A 101 -9.70 3.46 9.69
CA ILE A 101 -8.50 2.69 10.03
C ILE A 101 -7.78 2.36 8.73
N GLU A 102 -6.51 2.73 8.69
CA GLU A 102 -5.61 2.46 7.57
C GLU A 102 -4.57 1.40 7.96
N GLN A 103 -4.26 0.50 7.03
CA GLN A 103 -3.20 -0.49 7.19
C GLN A 103 -2.59 -0.83 5.85
N ASP A 104 -1.27 -0.70 5.75
CA ASP A 104 -0.51 -1.20 4.61
C ASP A 104 -0.07 -2.65 4.86
N ILE A 105 -0.26 -3.49 3.84
CA ILE A 105 0.04 -4.93 3.88
C ILE A 105 1.04 -5.23 2.76
N GLU A 106 2.26 -5.60 3.13
CA GLU A 106 3.27 -6.03 2.16
C GLU A 106 3.00 -7.49 1.78
N LEU A 107 2.40 -7.72 0.60
CA LEU A 107 2.14 -9.08 0.12
C LEU A 107 3.44 -9.82 -0.21
N GLY A 108 4.48 -9.06 -0.57
CA GLY A 108 5.78 -9.58 -0.97
C GLY A 108 6.03 -9.46 -2.48
N LYS A 109 6.99 -10.26 -2.96
CA LYS A 109 7.37 -10.36 -4.37
C LYS A 109 6.81 -11.66 -4.94
N TYR A 110 6.19 -11.59 -6.10
CA TYR A 110 5.60 -12.71 -6.81
C TYR A 110 6.07 -12.72 -8.26
N ASP A 111 6.36 -13.91 -8.77
CA ASP A 111 6.72 -14.09 -10.18
C ASP A 111 5.48 -14.00 -11.09
N ILE A 112 5.72 -13.86 -12.38
CA ILE A 112 4.67 -13.88 -13.42
C ILE A 112 3.87 -15.18 -13.31
N GLY A 113 2.55 -15.07 -13.31
CA GLY A 113 1.68 -16.23 -13.14
C GLY A 113 0.31 -15.86 -12.59
N ASN A 114 -0.44 -16.91 -12.26
CA ASN A 114 -1.78 -16.81 -11.71
C ASN A 114 -1.77 -17.31 -10.27
N TYR A 115 -2.36 -16.51 -9.39
CA TYR A 115 -2.44 -16.75 -7.96
C TYR A 115 -3.88 -16.64 -7.49
N ILE A 116 -4.21 -17.34 -6.42
CA ILE A 116 -5.49 -17.21 -5.72
C ILE A 116 -5.22 -16.46 -4.42
N ILE A 117 -5.90 -15.34 -4.23
CA ILE A 117 -5.90 -14.58 -2.98
C ILE A 117 -7.20 -14.90 -2.24
N ASN A 118 -7.06 -15.54 -1.08
CA ASN A 118 -8.14 -15.76 -0.14
C ASN A 118 -8.07 -14.63 0.89
N ILE A 119 -9.04 -13.72 0.84
CA ILE A 119 -9.18 -12.64 1.82
C ILE A 119 -10.30 -13.01 2.77
N LYS A 120 -9.98 -13.10 4.06
CA LYS A 120 -10.92 -13.52 5.10
C LYS A 120 -11.03 -12.48 6.20
N ILE A 121 -12.25 -12.28 6.66
CA ILE A 121 -12.52 -11.74 7.98
C ILE A 121 -13.20 -12.85 8.80
N PRO A 122 -12.62 -13.30 9.94
CA PRO A 122 -13.19 -14.37 10.74
C PRO A 122 -14.69 -14.25 10.96
N ASP A 123 -15.40 -15.36 10.72
CA ASP A 123 -16.84 -15.54 10.94
C ASP A 123 -17.79 -14.59 10.17
N TYR A 124 -17.25 -13.69 9.35
CA TYR A 124 -18.02 -12.70 8.60
C TYR A 124 -17.90 -12.90 7.09
N LEU A 125 -16.67 -13.04 6.58
CA LEU A 125 -16.41 -12.94 5.16
C LEU A 125 -15.29 -13.82 4.67
N LYS A 126 -15.47 -14.36 3.47
CA LYS A 126 -14.42 -15.03 2.73
C LYS A 126 -14.59 -14.71 1.25
N ASP A 127 -13.77 -13.79 0.76
CA ASP A 127 -13.69 -13.45 -0.66
C ASP A 127 -12.48 -14.13 -1.29
N ILE A 128 -12.68 -14.57 -2.53
CA ILE A 128 -11.65 -15.21 -3.35
C ILE A 128 -11.43 -14.33 -4.56
N TYR A 129 -10.17 -13.94 -4.76
CA TYR A 129 -9.71 -13.20 -5.91
C TYR A 129 -8.68 -14.00 -6.68
N HIS A 130 -8.69 -13.85 -8.00
CA HIS A 130 -7.63 -14.30 -8.88
C HIS A 130 -6.70 -13.12 -9.15
N LEU A 131 -5.42 -13.29 -8.85
CA LEU A 131 -4.36 -12.35 -9.18
C LEU A 131 -3.59 -12.88 -10.40
N ASN A 132 -3.69 -12.16 -11.51
CA ASN A 132 -2.88 -12.39 -12.70
C ASN A 132 -1.73 -11.39 -12.73
N ILE A 133 -0.50 -11.89 -12.76
CA ILE A 133 0.72 -11.09 -12.81
C ILE A 133 1.36 -11.26 -14.17
N THR A 134 1.53 -10.16 -14.89
CA THR A 134 2.25 -10.11 -16.17
C THR A 134 3.52 -9.28 -16.04
N ASN A 135 4.26 -9.10 -17.15
CA ASN A 135 5.36 -8.12 -17.19
C ASN A 135 4.89 -6.67 -17.00
N ASP A 136 3.64 -6.38 -17.38
CA ASP A 136 3.16 -5.01 -17.53
C ASP A 136 2.18 -4.59 -16.44
N TYR A 137 1.53 -5.54 -15.76
CA TYR A 137 0.51 -5.23 -14.76
C TYR A 137 0.23 -6.36 -13.76
N TYR A 138 -0.46 -6.00 -12.68
CA TYR A 138 -1.20 -6.88 -11.78
C TYR A 138 -2.69 -6.68 -12.03
N GLU A 139 -3.45 -7.76 -12.12
CA GLU A 139 -4.90 -7.72 -12.33
C GLU A 139 -5.60 -8.61 -11.32
N PHE A 140 -6.55 -8.02 -10.60
CA PHE A 140 -7.33 -8.61 -9.52
C PHE A 140 -8.75 -8.83 -10.02
N ILE A 141 -9.13 -10.09 -10.20
CA ILE A 141 -10.44 -10.49 -10.65
C ILE A 141 -11.15 -11.11 -9.45
N SER A 142 -12.30 -10.54 -9.06
CA SER A 142 -13.11 -11.13 -8.00
C SER A 142 -14.14 -12.08 -8.56
N GLU A 143 -14.38 -13.19 -7.86
CA GLU A 143 -15.57 -14.02 -8.10
C GLU A 143 -16.81 -13.42 -7.43
N ASN A 144 -16.64 -12.77 -6.26
CA ASN A 144 -17.69 -12.15 -5.48
C ASN A 144 -17.18 -10.83 -4.86
N GLU A 145 -17.99 -9.78 -4.82
CA GLU A 145 -17.64 -8.55 -4.09
C GLU A 145 -18.50 -8.47 -2.84
N SER A 146 -17.98 -8.95 -1.71
CA SER A 146 -18.66 -8.81 -0.43
C SER A 146 -17.72 -8.16 0.57
N GLY A 147 -18.02 -6.94 1.03
CA GLY A 147 -17.24 -6.24 2.06
C GLY A 147 -15.80 -5.83 1.68
N ILE A 148 -15.10 -6.51 0.80
CA ILE A 148 -13.75 -6.17 0.32
C ILE A 148 -13.83 -5.64 -1.10
N ILE A 149 -13.29 -4.44 -1.34
CA ILE A 149 -13.40 -3.77 -2.63
C ILE A 149 -12.02 -3.28 -3.05
N PHE A 150 -11.53 -3.80 -4.18
CA PHE A 150 -10.35 -3.22 -4.84
C PHE A 150 -10.74 -1.92 -5.53
N THR A 151 -10.14 -0.80 -5.10
CA THR A 151 -10.36 0.52 -5.71
C THR A 151 -9.86 0.56 -7.15
N ASN A 152 -8.85 -0.26 -7.45
CA ASN A 152 -8.31 -0.47 -8.78
C ASN A 152 -8.07 -1.97 -8.99
N LYS A 153 -8.83 -2.58 -9.90
CA LYS A 153 -8.67 -3.99 -10.26
C LYS A 153 -7.47 -4.26 -11.15
N LYS A 154 -6.86 -3.22 -11.73
CA LYS A 154 -5.66 -3.35 -12.56
C LYS A 154 -4.65 -2.29 -12.16
N LEU A 155 -3.46 -2.73 -11.79
CA LEU A 155 -2.31 -1.91 -11.45
C LEU A 155 -1.24 -2.13 -12.51
N MET A 156 -0.93 -1.09 -13.28
CA MET A 156 0.18 -1.09 -14.23
C MET A 156 1.51 -1.05 -13.48
N LYS A 157 2.50 -1.80 -13.96
CA LYS A 157 3.85 -1.82 -13.40
C LYS A 157 4.65 -0.62 -13.89
N ILE A 158 5.35 0.07 -13.00
CA ILE A 158 6.27 1.14 -13.41
C ILE A 158 7.48 0.49 -14.10
N PRO A 159 7.82 0.86 -15.35
CA PRO A 159 8.99 0.30 -16.04
C PRO A 159 10.29 0.57 -15.28
N GLU A 160 11.27 -0.33 -15.38
CA GLU A 160 12.62 -0.08 -14.85
C GLU A 160 13.23 1.22 -15.37
N HIS A 161 14.15 1.78 -14.59
CA HIS A 161 14.81 3.05 -14.92
C HIS A 161 13.81 4.17 -15.15
N THR A 162 12.78 4.24 -14.30
CA THR A 162 11.80 5.32 -14.31
C THR A 162 12.00 6.20 -13.10
N ILE A 163 11.92 7.51 -13.31
CA ILE A 163 11.73 8.50 -12.26
C ILE A 163 10.32 9.06 -12.37
N TRP A 164 9.68 9.29 -11.24
CA TRP A 164 8.36 9.91 -11.19
C TRP A 164 8.26 10.82 -9.99
N GLY A 165 7.23 11.66 -9.97
CA GLY A 165 7.09 12.58 -8.86
C GLY A 165 5.93 13.53 -9.04
N GLN A 166 5.89 14.48 -8.12
CA GLN A 166 4.94 15.58 -8.15
C GLN A 166 5.68 16.88 -7.88
N ILE A 167 5.28 17.92 -8.61
CA ILE A 167 5.69 19.28 -8.39
C ILE A 167 4.47 20.05 -7.91
N THR A 168 4.60 20.74 -6.80
CA THR A 168 3.58 21.62 -6.24
C THR A 168 4.04 23.07 -6.37
N ILE A 169 3.22 23.90 -7.00
CA ILE A 169 3.48 25.33 -7.20
C ILE A 169 2.39 26.12 -6.47
N SER A 170 2.78 27.17 -5.73
CA SER A 170 1.86 28.00 -4.92
C SER A 170 1.19 29.14 -5.68
N ASN A 171 1.48 29.30 -6.97
CA ASN A 171 0.89 30.30 -7.85
C ASN A 171 0.66 29.71 -9.26
N GLU A 172 0.00 30.45 -10.15
CA GLU A 172 -0.28 29.96 -11.51
C GLU A 172 0.97 29.93 -12.43
N ASP A 173 2.14 30.38 -11.93
CA ASP A 173 3.37 30.45 -12.71
C ASP A 173 4.03 29.06 -12.83
N THR A 174 3.65 28.35 -13.88
CA THR A 174 4.16 27.02 -14.22
C THR A 174 5.63 27.00 -14.66
N THR A 175 6.26 28.16 -14.84
CA THR A 175 7.64 28.27 -15.37
C THR A 175 8.63 27.47 -14.54
N LEU A 176 8.49 27.44 -13.22
CA LEU A 176 9.38 26.67 -12.35
C LEU A 176 9.19 25.17 -12.51
N ALA A 177 7.94 24.69 -12.68
CA ALA A 177 7.66 23.29 -12.93
C ALA A 177 8.27 22.83 -14.26
N TYR A 178 8.07 23.59 -15.34
CA TYR A 178 8.68 23.30 -16.64
C TYR A 178 10.21 23.33 -16.57
N LYS A 179 10.81 24.32 -15.89
CA LYS A 179 12.27 24.37 -15.70
C LYS A 179 12.82 23.16 -14.95
N LEU A 180 12.09 22.63 -13.96
CA LEU A 180 12.51 21.40 -13.26
C LEU A 180 12.49 20.21 -14.22
N ILE A 181 11.42 20.04 -14.99
CA ILE A 181 11.33 18.98 -16.00
C ILE A 181 12.41 19.13 -17.08
N ASP A 182 12.63 20.33 -17.62
CA ASP A 182 13.66 20.59 -18.61
C ASP A 182 15.06 20.31 -18.06
N SER A 183 15.30 20.59 -16.78
CA SER A 183 16.56 20.25 -16.11
C SER A 183 16.76 18.74 -16.07
N LEU A 184 15.73 17.97 -15.71
CA LEU A 184 15.77 16.50 -15.72
C LEU A 184 16.04 15.96 -17.13
N LEU A 185 15.38 16.52 -18.14
CA LEU A 185 15.60 16.14 -19.55
C LEU A 185 17.04 16.44 -19.99
N SER A 186 17.60 17.59 -19.59
CA SER A 186 18.97 18.00 -19.96
C SER A 186 20.06 17.08 -19.40
N VAL A 187 19.81 16.41 -18.28
CA VAL A 187 20.75 15.45 -17.68
C VAL A 187 20.55 14.02 -18.17
N GLY A 188 19.65 13.82 -19.12
CA GLY A 188 19.43 12.57 -19.83
C GLY A 188 18.16 11.82 -19.43
N ALA A 189 17.22 12.46 -18.71
CA ALA A 189 15.87 11.93 -18.63
C ALA A 189 15.21 12.00 -20.02
N SER A 190 14.30 11.07 -20.31
CA SER A 190 13.59 11.07 -21.58
C SER A 190 12.12 10.73 -21.38
N LYS A 191 11.30 11.17 -22.33
CA LYS A 191 9.88 10.85 -22.32
C LYS A 191 9.68 9.38 -22.66
N ILE A 192 8.91 8.68 -21.83
CA ILE A 192 8.39 7.35 -22.14
C ILE A 192 6.91 7.47 -22.48
N LYS A 193 6.46 6.69 -23.47
CA LYS A 193 5.04 6.45 -23.66
C LYS A 193 4.61 5.32 -22.72
N PHE A 194 4.00 5.69 -21.60
CA PHE A 194 3.40 4.74 -20.69
C PHE A 194 2.11 4.16 -21.30
N GLY A 195 1.80 2.90 -20.97
CA GLY A 195 0.48 2.36 -21.24
C GLY A 195 -0.58 3.07 -20.40
N ILE A 196 -1.78 3.22 -20.94
CA ILE A 196 -2.93 3.81 -20.22
C ILE A 196 -3.25 2.96 -18.99
N GLY A 197 -3.50 3.60 -17.85
CA GLY A 197 -3.91 2.91 -16.63
C GLY A 197 -3.33 3.54 -15.36
N ASN A 198 -3.66 2.91 -14.23
CA ASN A 198 -3.22 3.33 -12.91
C ASN A 198 -1.91 2.64 -12.52
N TYR A 199 -0.89 3.40 -12.14
CA TYR A 199 0.43 2.92 -11.69
C TYR A 199 0.62 3.03 -10.16
N GLY A 200 -0.48 3.24 -9.42
CA GLY A 200 -0.50 3.47 -7.97
C GLY A 200 -0.18 4.92 -7.61
N TYR A 201 0.93 5.46 -8.14
CA TYR A 201 1.39 6.83 -7.86
C TYR A 201 0.79 7.89 -8.79
N PHE A 202 0.49 7.49 -10.02
CA PHE A 202 -0.07 8.33 -11.07
C PHE A 202 -0.97 7.51 -11.99
N VAL A 203 -1.85 8.21 -12.71
CA VAL A 203 -2.78 7.60 -13.67
C VAL A 203 -2.50 8.20 -15.04
N VAL A 204 -2.19 7.34 -16.01
CA VAL A 204 -1.96 7.76 -17.39
C VAL A 204 -3.26 7.60 -18.16
N ASP A 205 -3.74 8.69 -18.75
CA ASP A 205 -4.88 8.70 -19.67
C ASP A 205 -4.42 8.99 -21.11
N ASP A 206 -5.38 9.15 -22.04
CA ASP A 206 -5.11 9.44 -23.46
C ASP A 206 -4.51 10.85 -23.70
N SER A 207 -4.48 11.73 -22.70
CA SER A 207 -3.93 13.06 -22.79
C SER A 207 -2.44 13.07 -22.41
N THR A 208 -1.59 13.57 -23.30
CA THR A 208 -0.14 13.46 -23.13
C THR A 208 0.55 14.81 -23.34
N GLN A 209 0.74 15.56 -22.26
CA GLN A 209 1.77 16.60 -22.26
C GLN A 209 2.50 16.65 -20.93
N PHE A 210 3.71 16.05 -20.91
CA PHE A 210 4.78 16.11 -19.89
C PHE A 210 4.38 15.73 -18.46
N PHE A 211 3.30 16.33 -17.98
CA PHE A 211 2.56 16.00 -16.81
C PHE A 211 1.50 14.97 -17.11
N ILE A 212 1.46 13.96 -16.26
CA ILE A 212 0.52 12.85 -16.31
C ILE A 212 -0.85 13.30 -15.80
N ASN A 213 -0.88 14.31 -14.92
CA ASN A 213 -2.07 15.02 -14.51
C ASN A 213 -1.66 16.38 -13.91
N SER A 214 -2.47 17.42 -14.12
CA SER A 214 -2.37 18.67 -13.35
C SER A 214 -3.69 18.99 -12.66
N VAL A 215 -3.67 19.10 -11.34
CA VAL A 215 -4.85 19.45 -10.53
C VAL A 215 -4.60 20.77 -9.83
N LYS A 216 -5.60 21.67 -9.84
CA LYS A 216 -5.63 22.85 -8.99
C LYS A 216 -6.44 22.51 -7.75
N GLU A 217 -5.81 22.58 -6.57
CA GLU A 217 -6.53 22.48 -5.30
C GLU A 217 -6.23 23.74 -4.48
N SER A 218 -7.29 24.49 -4.17
CA SER A 218 -7.16 25.79 -3.50
C SER A 218 -6.18 26.72 -4.25
N ASN A 219 -5.11 27.15 -3.59
CA ASN A 219 -4.08 28.04 -4.13
C ASN A 219 -2.87 27.30 -4.73
N TYR A 220 -2.92 25.97 -4.85
CA TYR A 220 -1.79 25.17 -5.32
C TYR A 220 -2.10 24.45 -6.63
N TYR A 221 -1.07 24.33 -7.46
CA TYR A 221 -1.05 23.57 -8.68
C TYR A 221 -0.15 22.35 -8.51
N TYR A 222 -0.70 21.16 -8.76
CA TYR A 222 -0.01 19.89 -8.62
C TYR A 222 0.25 19.29 -9.98
N TYR A 223 1.51 19.04 -10.31
CA TYR A 223 1.95 18.49 -11.58
C TYR A 223 2.63 17.15 -11.35
N LYS A 224 1.98 16.06 -11.75
CA LYS A 224 2.58 14.71 -11.68
C LYS A 224 3.37 14.43 -12.94
N PHE A 225 4.52 13.78 -12.86
CA PHE A 225 5.33 13.41 -14.03
C PHE A 225 5.92 12.01 -13.87
N ALA A 226 6.29 11.39 -15.00
CA ALA A 226 7.15 10.21 -15.04
C ALA A 226 8.00 10.23 -16.31
N LEU A 227 9.27 9.85 -16.19
CA LEU A 227 10.29 9.92 -17.24
C LEU A 227 11.19 8.68 -17.16
N SER A 228 11.75 8.24 -18.30
CA SER A 228 12.90 7.32 -18.26
C SER A 228 14.10 8.06 -17.69
N PHE A 229 14.91 7.38 -16.90
CA PHE A 229 16.21 7.83 -16.48
C PHE A 229 17.14 6.65 -16.22
N ASN A 230 18.04 6.40 -17.17
CA ASN A 230 19.08 5.36 -17.07
C ASN A 230 20.49 5.97 -16.97
N GLN A 231 20.58 7.11 -16.28
CA GLN A 231 21.82 7.88 -16.15
C GLN A 231 22.30 7.88 -14.70
N ASN A 232 23.42 8.57 -14.44
CA ASN A 232 23.95 8.71 -13.09
C ASN A 232 22.96 9.47 -12.18
N ILE A 233 22.47 8.79 -11.15
CA ILE A 233 21.50 9.28 -10.19
C ILE A 233 21.96 10.51 -9.39
N ASN A 234 23.28 10.74 -9.27
CA ASN A 234 23.81 11.95 -8.65
C ASN A 234 23.37 13.22 -9.38
N LYS A 235 23.09 13.15 -10.70
CA LYS A 235 22.58 14.29 -11.45
C LYS A 235 21.17 14.70 -11.00
N ILE A 236 20.34 13.74 -10.58
CA ILE A 236 19.02 14.06 -10.00
C ILE A 236 19.19 14.76 -8.67
N LYS A 237 20.10 14.27 -7.81
CA LYS A 237 20.41 14.93 -6.52
C LYS A 237 20.86 16.38 -6.70
N GLU A 238 21.70 16.66 -7.70
CA GLU A 238 22.15 18.02 -8.03
C GLU A 238 20.98 18.93 -8.43
N ILE A 239 20.09 18.44 -9.30
CA ILE A 239 18.87 19.17 -9.70
C ILE A 239 17.95 19.40 -8.50
N SER A 240 17.69 18.35 -7.71
CA SER A 240 16.84 18.45 -6.52
C SER A 240 17.38 19.50 -5.54
N ASN A 241 18.69 19.48 -5.26
CA ASN A 241 19.31 20.47 -4.38
C ASN A 241 19.20 21.90 -4.93
N TYR A 242 19.30 22.10 -6.24
CA TYR A 242 19.14 23.41 -6.86
C TYR A 242 17.71 23.97 -6.71
N PHE A 243 16.69 23.13 -6.88
CA PHE A 243 15.28 23.56 -6.80
C PHE A 243 14.74 23.61 -5.37
N LYS A 244 15.28 22.83 -4.44
CA LYS A 244 14.80 22.73 -3.04
C LYS A 244 14.73 24.07 -2.31
N TYR A 245 15.58 25.03 -2.67
CA TYR A 245 15.65 26.36 -2.03
C TYR A 245 14.95 27.46 -2.85
N LYS A 246 14.26 27.12 -3.94
CA LYS A 246 13.50 28.09 -4.71
C LYS A 246 12.15 28.32 -4.02
N ASN A 247 11.77 29.60 -3.89
CA ASN A 247 10.45 29.95 -3.40
C ASN A 247 9.37 29.48 -4.38
N ASN A 248 8.17 29.19 -3.86
CA ASN A 248 6.97 28.84 -4.64
C ASN A 248 7.01 27.50 -5.39
N ILE A 249 7.98 26.63 -5.08
CA ILE A 249 8.03 25.27 -5.59
C ILE A 249 8.36 24.30 -4.46
N SER A 250 7.59 23.23 -4.35
CA SER A 250 7.96 22.03 -3.61
C SER A 250 7.79 20.83 -4.53
N PHE A 251 8.56 19.78 -4.32
CA PHE A 251 8.49 18.60 -5.16
C PHE A 251 9.06 17.39 -4.41
N TYR A 252 8.77 16.22 -4.95
CA TYR A 252 9.44 14.98 -4.61
C TYR A 252 9.70 14.21 -5.90
N ILE A 253 10.86 13.58 -6.00
CA ILE A 253 11.21 12.69 -7.10
C ILE A 253 11.53 11.32 -6.52
N PHE A 254 10.91 10.29 -7.07
CA PHE A 254 11.16 8.89 -6.74
C PHE A 254 11.80 8.19 -7.93
N ASP A 255 12.54 7.11 -7.65
CA ASP A 255 13.05 6.19 -8.66
C ASP A 255 12.64 4.74 -8.39
N THR A 256 12.83 3.88 -9.39
CA THR A 256 12.52 2.45 -9.27
C THR A 256 13.45 1.68 -8.34
N ASP A 257 14.47 2.33 -7.76
CA ASP A 257 15.35 1.78 -6.73
C ASP A 257 14.85 2.14 -5.32
N GLY A 258 13.70 2.83 -5.21
CA GLY A 258 13.08 3.19 -3.94
C GLY A 258 13.71 4.40 -3.25
N ASN A 259 14.51 5.19 -3.97
CA ASN A 259 15.06 6.43 -3.43
C ASN A 259 14.09 7.59 -3.61
N GLN A 260 14.23 8.59 -2.73
CA GLN A 260 13.54 9.88 -2.84
C GLN A 260 14.57 11.01 -2.89
N TYR A 261 14.33 12.00 -3.76
CA TYR A 261 15.16 13.18 -3.99
C TYR A 261 14.41 14.49 -3.81
#